data_AF-A0A7D9IJV8-F1
#
_entry.id   AF-A0A7D9IJV8-F1
#
_cell.length_a   1.000
_cell.length_b   1.000
_cell.length_c   1.000
_cell.angle_alpha   90.00
_cell.angle_beta   90.00
_cell.angle_gamma   90.00
#
_symmetry.space_group_name_H-M   'P 1'
#
loop_
_entity.id
_entity.type
_entity.pdbx_description
1 polymer ?
#
loop_
_entity_poly.entity_id
_entity_poly.type
_entity_poly.pdbx_seq_one_letter_code
_entity_poly.pdbx_strand_id
1 'polypeptide(L)'
;MMFYLFWMHFYQLLTALCLFWADFIPAFGYTDNIQHFWGNWSFGFKCFFGGAGCDSKCGVRGTMFIVMYAMGYVGTVNLARFSEGATFVAIVNAAVTPLGFLFWTMFRESPFGFHPAVDITTWFSIGGLVPMVPAIFLYTMLELHERLEECIASDTPEHPAVTPLL
;
A
#
# COMPACT_ATOMS: atom_id res chain seq x y z
N MET A 1 7.99 -13.35 -11.33
CA MET A 1 7.88 -12.27 -10.32
C MET A 1 8.53 -10.98 -10.80
N MET A 2 9.84 -10.94 -11.08
CA MET A 2 10.51 -9.73 -11.58
C MET A 2 9.96 -9.22 -12.92
N PHE A 3 9.64 -10.12 -13.86
CA PHE A 3 8.99 -9.75 -15.13
C PHE A 3 7.63 -9.07 -14.92
N TYR A 4 6.79 -9.60 -14.02
CA TYR A 4 5.48 -9.03 -13.70
C TYR A 4 5.61 -7.65 -13.03
N LEU A 5 6.52 -7.51 -12.05
CA LEU A 5 6.80 -6.22 -11.39
C LEU A 5 7.28 -5.16 -12.38
N PHE A 6 8.14 -5.54 -13.32
CA PHE A 6 8.62 -4.64 -14.37
C PHE A 6 7.46 -4.12 -15.23
N TRP A 7 6.61 -5.01 -15.75
CA TRP A 7 5.46 -4.61 -16.57
C TRP A 7 4.45 -3.77 -15.78
N MET A 8 4.20 -4.10 -14.52
CA MET A 8 3.33 -3.32 -13.64
C MET A 8 3.80 -1.86 -13.52
N HIS A 9 5.07 -1.63 -13.20
CA HIS A 9 5.62 -0.28 -13.09
C HIS A 9 5.74 0.42 -14.44
N PHE A 10 5.97 -0.32 -15.53
CA PHE A 10 5.93 0.23 -16.87
C PHE A 10 4.53 0.76 -17.23
N TYR A 11 3.48 -0.01 -16.97
CA TYR A 11 2.10 0.45 -17.18
C TYR A 11 1.71 1.60 -16.25
N GLN A 12 2.19 1.59 -15.00
CA GLN A 12 1.97 2.70 -14.08
C GLN A 12 2.64 3.99 -14.58
N LEU A 13 3.87 3.91 -15.10
CA LEU A 13 4.55 5.05 -15.72
C LEU A 13 3.80 5.56 -16.95
N LEU A 14 3.39 4.64 -17.84
CA LEU A 14 2.61 5.00 -19.04
C LEU A 14 1.30 5.69 -18.65
N THR A 15 0.59 5.15 -17.65
CA THR A 15 -0.66 5.72 -17.15
C THR A 15 -0.45 7.10 -16.55
N ALA A 16 0.62 7.30 -15.75
CA ALA A 16 0.98 8.60 -15.19
C ALA A 16 1.32 9.62 -16.28
N LEU A 17 2.04 9.21 -17.33
CA LEU A 17 2.35 10.06 -18.47
C LEU A 17 1.10 10.41 -19.29
N CYS A 18 0.18 9.46 -19.49
CA CYS A 18 -1.10 9.74 -20.16
C CYS A 18 -2.01 10.65 -19.35
N LEU A 19 -1.89 10.64 -18.01
CA LEU A 19 -2.64 11.48 -17.08
C LEU A 19 -2.02 12.88 -16.86
N PHE A 20 -1.02 13.29 -17.66
CA PHE A 20 -0.42 14.63 -17.55
C PHE A 20 -1.45 15.75 -17.59
N TRP A 21 -2.55 15.55 -18.32
CA TRP A 21 -3.62 16.55 -18.45
C TRP A 21 -4.42 16.77 -17.17
N ALA A 22 -4.39 15.83 -16.21
CA ALA A 22 -5.08 15.95 -14.93
C ALA A 22 -4.54 17.15 -14.11
N ASP A 23 -3.30 17.59 -14.40
CA ASP A 23 -2.70 18.77 -13.77
C ASP A 23 -3.25 20.10 -14.32
N PHE A 24 -4.03 20.08 -15.41
CA PHE A 24 -4.71 21.26 -15.97
C PHE A 24 -6.15 21.43 -15.46
N ILE A 25 -6.64 20.55 -14.58
CA ILE A 25 -8.03 20.62 -14.10
C ILE A 25 -8.17 21.83 -13.15
N PRO A 26 -8.99 22.84 -13.50
CA PRO A 26 -9.19 24.00 -12.63
C PRO A 26 -9.83 23.55 -11.31
N ALA A 27 -9.26 24.00 -10.19
CA ALA A 27 -9.56 23.62 -8.80
C ALA A 27 -8.83 22.37 -8.23
N PHE A 28 -8.16 21.55 -9.04
CA PHE A 28 -7.39 20.40 -8.54
C PHE A 28 -5.91 20.43 -8.97
N GLY A 29 -5.66 20.84 -10.21
CA GLY A 29 -4.33 20.87 -10.83
C GLY A 29 -3.46 22.04 -10.36
N TYR A 30 -2.14 21.89 -10.53
CA TYR A 30 -1.14 22.87 -10.09
C TYR A 30 -0.73 23.85 -11.20
N THR A 31 -1.13 23.62 -12.45
CA THR A 31 -0.63 24.40 -13.59
C THR A 31 -1.70 24.73 -14.62
N ASP A 32 -1.70 25.96 -15.11
CA ASP A 32 -2.68 26.42 -16.11
C ASP A 32 -2.17 26.25 -17.56
N ASN A 33 -0.88 26.01 -17.75
CA ASN A 33 -0.22 26.00 -19.06
C ASN A 33 0.83 24.90 -19.18
N ILE A 34 0.95 24.30 -20.38
CA ILE A 34 1.90 23.20 -20.63
C ILE A 34 3.38 23.61 -20.47
N GLN A 35 3.70 24.90 -20.69
CA GLN A 35 5.05 25.43 -20.46
C GLN A 35 5.41 25.48 -18.98
N HIS A 36 4.44 25.82 -18.12
CA HIS A 36 4.62 25.82 -16.67
C HIS A 36 4.75 24.39 -16.13
N PHE A 37 3.96 23.44 -16.66
CA PHE A 37 4.11 22.02 -16.37
C PHE A 37 5.55 21.52 -16.58
N TRP A 38 6.12 21.76 -17.78
CA TRP A 38 7.47 21.30 -18.10
C TRP A 38 8.56 22.01 -17.29
N GLY A 39 8.35 23.30 -16.98
CA GLY A 39 9.21 24.04 -16.07
C GLY A 39 9.30 23.38 -14.70
N ASN A 40 8.15 23.07 -14.10
CA ASN A 40 8.06 22.42 -12.80
C ASN A 40 8.62 20.99 -12.82
N TRP A 41 8.31 20.22 -13.87
CA TRP A 41 8.80 18.85 -14.02
C TRP A 41 10.33 18.80 -14.14
N SER A 42 10.91 19.65 -15.00
CA SER A 42 12.36 19.72 -15.18
C SER A 42 13.09 20.28 -13.96
N PHE A 43 12.47 21.21 -13.23
CA PHE A 43 12.98 21.70 -11.96
C PHE A 43 13.00 20.60 -10.90
N GLY A 44 11.91 19.84 -10.74
CA GLY A 44 11.84 18.71 -9.82
C GLY A 44 12.90 17.63 -10.13
N PHE A 45 13.07 17.30 -11.41
CA PHE A 45 14.11 16.36 -11.85
C PHE A 45 15.51 16.86 -11.49
N LYS A 46 15.83 18.12 -11.79
CA LYS A 46 17.13 18.73 -11.43
C LYS A 46 17.33 18.74 -9.92
N CYS A 47 16.31 19.12 -9.16
CA CYS A 47 16.34 19.20 -7.70
C CYS A 47 16.59 17.83 -7.05
N PHE A 48 16.02 16.75 -7.62
CA PHE A 48 16.22 15.39 -7.13
C PHE A 48 17.69 14.95 -7.22
N PHE A 49 18.38 15.33 -8.30
CA PHE A 49 19.80 15.03 -8.51
C PHE A 49 20.75 16.11 -7.94
N GLY A 50 20.25 17.04 -7.11
CA GLY A 50 21.07 18.08 -6.47
C GLY A 50 21.44 19.26 -7.36
N GLY A 51 20.75 19.45 -8.48
CA GLY A 51 20.86 20.61 -9.37
C GLY A 51 19.90 21.75 -9.00
N ALA A 52 19.99 22.85 -9.75
CA ALA A 52 19.08 24.01 -9.66
C ALA A 52 19.00 24.73 -8.29
N GLY A 53 20.04 24.63 -7.46
CA GLY A 53 20.12 25.32 -6.16
C GLY A 53 19.38 24.62 -5.01
N CYS A 54 18.93 23.39 -5.20
CA CYS A 54 18.28 22.59 -4.16
C CYS A 54 19.27 21.95 -3.17
N ASP A 55 18.85 21.81 -1.91
CA ASP A 55 19.57 21.04 -0.89
C ASP A 55 19.53 19.54 -1.24
N SER A 56 20.65 18.84 -1.01
CA SER A 56 20.77 17.38 -1.22
C SER A 56 19.75 16.58 -0.40
N LYS A 57 19.18 17.17 0.66
CA LYS A 57 18.11 16.56 1.45
C LYS A 57 16.90 16.15 0.62
N CYS A 58 16.57 16.89 -0.45
CA CYS A 58 15.44 16.58 -1.33
C CYS A 58 15.64 15.24 -2.04
N GLY A 59 16.81 15.04 -2.65
CA GLY A 59 17.17 13.78 -3.31
C GLY A 59 17.26 12.60 -2.33
N VAL A 60 17.85 12.82 -1.15
CA VAL A 60 17.98 11.75 -0.13
C VAL A 60 16.61 11.30 0.39
N ARG A 61 15.71 12.22 0.71
CA ARG A 61 14.34 11.87 1.15
C ARG A 61 13.56 11.16 0.06
N GLY A 62 13.68 11.63 -1.18
CA GLY A 62 13.02 11.01 -2.34
C GLY A 62 13.54 9.60 -2.63
N THR A 63 14.86 9.40 -2.62
CA THR A 63 15.47 8.07 -2.81
C THR A 63 15.10 7.10 -1.68
N MET A 64 15.09 7.56 -0.42
CA MET A 64 14.63 6.75 0.72
C MET A 64 13.18 6.31 0.53
N PHE A 65 12.30 7.22 0.12
CA PHE A 65 10.91 6.89 -0.17
C PHE A 65 10.80 5.84 -1.28
N ILE A 66 11.53 6.00 -2.40
CA ILE A 66 11.50 5.05 -3.53
C ILE A 66 11.96 3.66 -3.09
N VAL A 67 13.04 3.56 -2.31
CA VAL A 67 13.57 2.27 -1.85
C VAL A 67 12.57 1.58 -0.92
N MET A 68 12.02 2.31 0.06
CA MET A 68 11.04 1.75 1.01
C MET A 68 9.75 1.34 0.30
N TYR A 69 9.29 2.13 -0.66
CA TYR A 69 8.13 1.82 -1.48
C TYR A 69 8.35 0.56 -2.32
N ALA A 70 9.51 0.44 -2.97
CA ALA A 70 9.88 -0.75 -3.74
C ALA A 70 9.93 -2.02 -2.85
N MET A 71 10.51 -1.93 -1.66
CA MET A 71 10.49 -3.02 -0.68
C MET A 71 9.06 -3.40 -0.28
N GLY A 72 8.17 -2.42 -0.09
CA GLY A 72 6.75 -2.64 0.15
C GLY A 72 6.06 -3.43 -0.95
N TYR A 73 6.28 -3.09 -2.22
CA TYR A 73 5.74 -3.83 -3.36
C TYR A 73 6.26 -5.27 -3.43
N VAL A 74 7.56 -5.47 -3.19
CA VAL A 74 8.13 -6.82 -3.11
C VAL A 74 7.49 -7.62 -1.98
N GLY A 75 7.28 -7.01 -0.81
CA GLY A 75 6.55 -7.61 0.30
C GLY A 75 5.13 -8.01 -0.08
N THR A 76 4.36 -7.10 -0.68
CA THR A 76 2.98 -7.33 -1.14
C THR A 76 2.88 -8.48 -2.15
N VAL A 77 3.80 -8.54 -3.12
CA VAL A 77 3.79 -9.62 -4.12
C VAL A 77 4.21 -10.97 -3.52
N ASN A 78 5.14 -10.98 -2.56
CA ASN A 78 5.46 -12.20 -1.83
C ASN A 78 4.27 -12.67 -0.98
N LEU A 79 3.62 -11.76 -0.26
CA LEU A 79 2.39 -12.04 0.48
C LEU A 79 1.31 -12.62 -0.43
N ALA A 80 1.04 -11.99 -1.57
CA ALA A 80 0.06 -12.47 -2.55
C ALA A 80 0.41 -13.84 -3.15
N ARG A 81 1.69 -14.24 -3.13
CA ARG A 81 2.15 -15.51 -3.70
C ARG A 81 2.15 -16.65 -2.69
N PHE A 82 2.50 -16.37 -1.44
CA PHE A 82 2.61 -17.37 -0.37
C PHE A 82 1.35 -17.48 0.50
N SER A 83 0.49 -16.46 0.49
CA SER A 83 -0.86 -16.50 1.04
C SER A 83 -1.83 -16.66 -0.13
N GLU A 84 -2.74 -17.63 -0.06
CA GLU A 84 -3.74 -17.89 -1.12
C GLU A 84 -4.87 -16.83 -1.15
N GLY A 85 -4.58 -15.57 -0.80
CA GLY A 85 -5.62 -14.55 -0.65
C GLY A 85 -5.15 -13.15 -1.02
N ALA A 86 -5.73 -12.61 -2.10
CA ALA A 86 -5.78 -11.16 -2.33
C ALA A 86 -6.45 -10.43 -1.15
N THR A 87 -7.34 -11.12 -0.44
CA THR A 87 -8.02 -10.66 0.76
C THR A 87 -7.03 -10.35 1.90
N PHE A 88 -6.07 -11.23 2.16
CA PHE A 88 -5.08 -11.00 3.22
C PHE A 88 -4.19 -9.79 2.91
N VAL A 89 -3.78 -9.64 1.65
CA VAL A 89 -3.07 -8.46 1.17
C VAL A 89 -3.89 -7.18 1.35
N ALA A 90 -5.19 -7.21 1.06
CA ALA A 90 -6.08 -6.07 1.26
C ALA A 90 -6.20 -5.70 2.74
N ILE A 91 -6.29 -6.69 3.64
CA ILE A 91 -6.34 -6.48 5.09
C ILE A 91 -5.04 -5.84 5.60
N VAL A 92 -3.88 -6.35 5.18
CA VAL A 92 -2.57 -5.78 5.55
C VAL A 92 -2.46 -4.33 5.08
N ASN A 93 -2.81 -4.04 3.82
CA ASN A 93 -2.78 -2.68 3.29
C ASN A 93 -3.74 -1.73 4.01
N ALA A 94 -4.93 -2.20 4.39
CA ALA A 94 -5.89 -1.40 5.13
C ALA A 94 -5.38 -1.00 6.53
N ALA A 95 -4.55 -1.84 7.15
CA ALA A 95 -3.93 -1.55 8.45
C ALA A 95 -2.76 -0.54 8.38
N VAL A 96 -2.09 -0.42 7.22
CA VAL A 96 -0.95 0.52 7.06
C VAL A 96 -1.36 1.97 7.35
N THR A 97 -2.53 2.39 6.87
CA THR A 97 -3.03 3.76 7.03
C THR A 97 -3.23 4.18 8.50
N PRO A 98 -4.03 3.47 9.33
CA PRO A 98 -4.20 3.84 10.74
C PRO A 98 -2.91 3.69 11.55
N LEU A 99 -2.05 2.73 11.22
CA LEU A 99 -0.72 2.59 11.85
C LEU A 99 0.19 3.79 11.52
N GLY A 100 0.17 4.25 10.27
CA GLY A 100 0.90 5.44 9.83
C GLY A 100 0.42 6.69 10.54
N PHE A 101 -0.91 6.86 10.68
CA PHE A 101 -1.47 7.95 11.49
C PHE A 101 -1.02 7.86 12.95
N LEU A 102 -1.10 6.69 13.58
CA LEU A 102 -0.66 6.51 14.96
C LEU A 102 0.82 6.87 15.13
N PHE A 103 1.69 6.41 14.21
CA PHE A 103 3.09 6.78 14.18
C PHE A 103 3.29 8.31 14.15
N TRP A 104 2.60 9.01 13.24
CA TRP A 104 2.72 10.46 13.12
C TRP A 104 2.03 11.26 14.24
N THR A 105 1.08 10.67 14.97
CA THR A 105 0.53 11.30 16.20
C THR A 105 1.53 11.26 17.36
N MET A 106 2.44 10.28 17.34
CA MET A 106 3.45 10.06 18.36
C MET A 106 4.78 10.79 18.05
N PHE A 107 5.13 10.89 16.77
CA PHE A 107 6.40 11.43 16.30
C PHE A 107 6.20 12.64 15.37
N ARG A 108 7.02 13.68 15.53
CA ARG A 108 7.10 14.82 14.59
C ARG A 108 8.22 14.65 13.57
N GLU A 109 8.05 15.23 12.38
CA GLU A 109 9.01 15.13 11.27
C GLU A 109 10.28 15.98 11.45
N SER A 110 10.22 17.12 12.15
CA SER A 110 11.36 18.04 12.30
C SER A 110 11.22 18.97 13.51
N PRO A 111 12.14 18.94 14.50
CA PRO A 111 13.11 17.88 14.77
C PRO A 111 12.39 16.55 15.09
N PHE A 112 13.00 15.42 14.70
CA PHE A 112 12.43 14.11 15.04
C PHE A 112 12.45 13.94 16.56
N GLY A 113 11.27 13.95 17.16
CA GLY A 113 11.09 13.95 18.60
C GLY A 113 9.77 13.32 18.97
N PHE A 114 9.79 12.64 20.11
CA PHE A 114 8.59 12.13 20.74
C PHE A 114 7.81 13.31 21.32
N HIS A 115 6.69 13.65 20.69
CA HIS A 115 5.81 14.70 21.17
C HIS A 115 4.36 14.26 20.91
N PRO A 116 3.70 13.60 21.88
CA PRO A 116 2.36 13.08 21.68
C PRO A 116 1.40 14.25 21.47
N ALA A 117 0.95 14.43 20.23
CA ALA A 117 -0.12 15.35 19.89
C ALA A 117 -1.39 14.51 19.77
N VAL A 118 -2.09 14.34 20.89
CA VAL A 118 -3.36 13.62 20.92
C VAL A 118 -4.44 14.59 20.43
N ASP A 119 -4.75 14.50 19.14
CA ASP A 119 -5.79 15.27 18.48
C ASP A 119 -7.00 14.36 18.17
N ILE A 120 -8.10 14.93 17.70
CA ILE A 120 -9.32 14.19 17.35
C ILE A 120 -9.03 13.11 16.28
N THR A 121 -8.05 13.35 15.40
CA THR A 121 -7.58 12.39 14.39
C THR A 121 -6.93 11.13 14.99
N THR A 122 -6.32 11.25 16.18
CA THR A 122 -5.76 10.11 16.93
C THR A 122 -6.87 9.17 17.39
N TRP A 123 -7.99 9.70 17.88
CA TRP A 123 -9.13 8.90 18.32
C TRP A 123 -9.81 8.14 17.17
N PHE A 124 -9.92 8.75 16.00
CA PHE A 124 -10.42 8.06 14.80
C PHE A 124 -9.50 6.92 14.36
N SER A 125 -8.18 7.12 14.45
CA SER A 125 -7.19 6.08 14.09
C SER A 125 -7.24 4.90 15.05
N ILE A 126 -7.36 5.15 16.36
CA ILE A 126 -7.55 4.12 17.38
C ILE A 126 -8.89 3.41 17.16
N GLY A 127 -9.97 4.17 16.93
CA GLY A 127 -11.30 3.65 16.66
C GLY A 127 -11.36 2.75 15.42
N GLY A 128 -10.56 3.02 14.38
CA GLY A 128 -10.43 2.17 13.20
C GLY A 128 -9.59 0.91 13.44
N LEU A 129 -8.59 0.97 14.32
CA LEU A 129 -7.73 -0.17 14.67
C LEU A 129 -8.46 -1.22 15.53
N VAL A 130 -9.35 -0.78 16.43
CA VAL A 130 -10.11 -1.65 17.33
C VAL A 130 -10.93 -2.73 16.61
N PRO A 131 -11.71 -2.45 15.54
CA PRO A 131 -12.42 -3.48 14.80
C PRO A 131 -11.52 -4.26 13.81
N MET A 132 -10.42 -3.66 13.33
CA MET A 132 -9.50 -4.33 12.40
C MET A 132 -8.76 -5.51 13.04
N VAL A 133 -8.31 -5.38 14.30
CA VAL A 133 -7.55 -6.43 14.97
C VAL A 133 -8.38 -7.72 15.18
N PRO A 134 -9.61 -7.67 15.71
CA PRO A 134 -10.51 -8.82 15.76
C PRO A 134 -10.86 -9.38 14.38
N ALA A 135 -11.05 -8.52 13.37
CA ALA A 135 -11.35 -8.97 12.02
C ALA A 135 -10.21 -9.81 11.41
N ILE A 136 -8.95 -9.41 11.62
CA ILE A 136 -7.77 -10.19 11.20
C ILE A 136 -7.73 -11.54 11.92
N PHE A 137 -7.99 -11.55 13.22
CA PHE A 137 -7.99 -12.77 14.03
C PHE A 137 -9.08 -13.75 13.57
N LEU A 138 -10.31 -13.25 13.38
CA LEU A 138 -11.42 -14.06 12.87
C LEU A 138 -11.15 -14.59 11.47
N TYR A 139 -10.59 -13.77 10.57
CA TYR A 139 -10.22 -14.20 9.22
C TYR A 139 -9.22 -15.37 9.26
N THR A 140 -8.18 -15.26 10.09
CA THR A 140 -7.15 -16.31 10.20
C THR A 140 -7.70 -17.61 10.79
N MET A 141 -8.60 -17.50 11.78
CA MET A 141 -9.23 -18.67 12.40
C MET A 141 -10.23 -19.36 11.47
N LEU A 142 -10.98 -18.57 10.69
CA LEU A 142 -11.92 -19.09 9.71
C LEU A 142 -11.20 -19.82 8.58
N GLU A 143 -10.12 -19.23 8.04
CA GLU A 143 -9.32 -19.87 7.00
C GLU A 143 -8.70 -21.18 7.51
N LEU A 144 -8.21 -21.21 8.76
CA LEU A 144 -7.72 -22.45 9.37
C LEU A 144 -8.81 -23.52 9.50
N HIS A 145 -10.04 -23.11 9.82
CA HIS A 145 -11.18 -24.02 9.94
C HIS A 145 -11.55 -24.65 8.59
N GLU A 146 -11.68 -23.85 7.53
CA GLU A 146 -11.97 -24.34 6.17
C GLU A 146 -10.91 -25.33 5.68
N ARG A 147 -9.62 -25.03 5.91
CA ARG A 147 -8.52 -25.95 5.55
C ARG A 147 -8.58 -27.28 6.30
N LEU A 148 -8.94 -27.24 7.59
CA LEU A 148 -9.12 -28.44 8.40
C LEU A 148 -10.27 -29.31 7.89
N GLU A 149 -11.40 -28.69 7.51
CA GLU A 149 -12.54 -29.42 6.92
C GLU A 149 -12.16 -30.09 5.59
N GLU A 150 -11.40 -29.40 4.72
CA GLU A 150 -10.88 -29.97 3.48
C GLU A 150 -9.94 -31.16 3.72
N CYS A 151 -9.04 -31.06 4.72
CA CYS A 151 -8.13 -32.15 5.08
C CYS A 151 -8.90 -33.38 5.61
N ILE A 152 -9.90 -33.16 6.46
CA ILE A 152 -10.75 -34.22 7.00
C ILE A 152 -11.56 -34.89 5.88
N ALA A 153 -12.12 -34.10 4.96
CA ALA A 153 -12.86 -34.62 3.81
C ALA A 153 -11.97 -35.37 2.80
N SER A 154 -10.70 -34.98 2.67
CA SER A 154 -9.73 -35.68 1.82
C SER A 154 -9.24 -37.00 2.42
N ASP A 155 -9.23 -37.13 3.75
CA ASP A 155 -8.74 -38.34 4.45
C ASP A 155 -9.84 -39.40 4.64
N THR A 156 -11.11 -39.05 4.38
CA THR A 156 -12.17 -40.05 4.25
C THR A 156 -11.96 -40.84 2.94
N PRO A 157 -11.65 -42.15 3.01
CA PRO A 157 -11.44 -42.96 1.81
C PRO A 157 -12.74 -43.00 1.00
N GLU A 158 -12.63 -42.91 -0.33
CA GLU A 158 -13.74 -43.14 -1.26
C GLU A 158 -14.55 -44.37 -0.82
N HIS A 159 -15.75 -44.12 -0.30
CA HIS A 159 -16.84 -45.06 -0.41
C HIS A 159 -18.02 -44.42 -1.15
N PRO A 160 -18.57 -45.16 -2.13
CA PRO A 160 -19.21 -44.58 -3.30
C PRO A 160 -20.61 -44.06 -2.98
N ALA A 161 -21.00 -43.04 -3.73
CA ALA A 161 -22.37 -42.68 -4.08
C ALA A 161 -23.42 -42.83 -2.95
N VAL A 162 -23.71 -41.73 -2.26
CA VAL A 162 -25.03 -41.55 -1.66
C VAL A 162 -26.04 -41.43 -2.81
N THR A 163 -26.56 -42.59 -3.21
CA THR A 163 -27.74 -42.72 -4.05
C THR A 163 -28.94 -42.35 -3.18
N PRO A 164 -29.75 -41.33 -3.49
CA PRO A 164 -31.02 -41.16 -2.80
C PRO A 164 -31.98 -42.23 -3.32
N LEU A 165 -32.30 -43.18 -2.46
CA LEU A 165 -33.42 -44.11 -2.64
C LEU A 165 -34.70 -43.40 -2.17
N LEU A 166 -35.67 -43.35 -3.10
CA LEU A 166 -37.09 -43.00 -2.97
C LEU A 166 -37.46 -41.52 -2.81
#